data_AF-A0AAJ0GGR8-F1
#
_entry.id   AF-A0AAJ0GGR8-F1
#
_cell.length_a   1.000
_cell.length_b   1.000
_cell.length_c   1.000
_cell.angle_alpha   90.00
_cell.angle_beta   90.00
_cell.angle_gamma   90.00
#
_symmetry.space_group_name_H-M   'P 1'
#
loop_
_entity.id
_entity.type
_entity.pdbx_description
1 polymer ?
#
loop_
_entity_poly.entity_id
_entity_poly.type
_entity_poly.pdbx_seq_one_letter_code
_entity_poly.pdbx_strand_id
1 'polypeptide(L)'
;MKIDWANLGSKLGLRGSTANALANFKKRNDDAKRRVQILSDQPQSVDFAQYRSILKNQDVIADIEKQVNGFQPKKYDVSRQIKAIEAFEAQAVKSAEETKSKVDAELKDLDATLKNIETARPFEDLTVDEVVAARPDIDERVSQLVSKGRWQVPGYKERFGDLSVL
;
A
#
# COMPACT_ATOMS: atom_id res chain seq x y z
N MET A 1 -11.25 17.75 -0.75
CA MET A 1 -11.04 16.55 0.09
C MET A 1 -10.08 16.88 1.23
N LYS A 2 -10.44 16.58 2.48
CA LYS A 2 -9.57 16.78 3.65
C LYS A 2 -8.93 15.43 3.97
N ILE A 3 -7.62 15.31 3.83
CA ILE A 3 -6.89 14.07 4.13
C ILE A 3 -6.86 13.87 5.65
N ASP A 4 -7.34 12.73 6.12
CA ASP A 4 -7.29 12.35 7.53
C ASP A 4 -5.96 11.66 7.86
N TRP A 5 -4.96 12.48 8.20
CA TRP A 5 -3.61 12.04 8.53
C TRP A 5 -3.51 11.18 9.79
N ALA A 6 -4.48 11.31 10.72
CA ALA A 6 -4.45 10.57 11.98
C ALA A 6 -4.81 9.10 11.73
N ASN A 7 -5.83 8.86 10.90
CA ASN A 7 -6.33 7.52 10.65
C ASN A 7 -5.62 6.80 9.50
N LEU A 8 -4.95 7.52 8.59
CA LEU A 8 -4.30 6.94 7.41
C LEU A 8 -3.26 5.85 7.77
N GLY A 9 -2.41 6.09 8.77
CA GLY A 9 -1.39 5.12 9.19
C GLY A 9 -1.98 3.84 9.77
N SER A 10 -3.03 3.97 10.59
CA SER A 10 -3.72 2.84 11.22
C SER A 10 -4.52 1.99 10.21
N LYS A 11 -5.26 2.64 9.29
CA LYS A 11 -6.10 1.95 8.30
C LYS A 11 -5.31 1.16 7.27
N LEU A 12 -4.12 1.63 6.91
CA LEU A 12 -3.24 0.97 5.95
C LEU A 12 -2.25 -0.01 6.63
N GLY A 13 -2.30 -0.15 7.96
CA GLY A 13 -1.40 -1.03 8.71
C GLY A 13 0.08 -0.71 8.49
N LEU A 14 0.41 0.56 8.17
CA LEU A 14 1.76 0.95 7.78
C LEU A 14 2.70 0.81 8.97
N ARG A 15 3.76 0.02 8.82
CA ARG A 15 4.79 -0.19 9.84
C ARG A 15 6.17 0.15 9.30
N GLY A 16 7.08 0.52 10.19
CA GLY A 16 8.49 0.76 9.86
C GLY A 16 8.72 1.95 8.93
N SER A 17 9.51 1.73 7.87
CA SER A 17 10.01 2.78 6.98
C SER A 17 8.90 3.56 6.26
N THR A 18 7.80 2.91 5.88
CA THR A 18 6.68 3.55 5.16
C THR A 18 5.90 4.51 6.05
N ALA A 19 5.74 4.19 7.34
CA ALA A 19 5.12 5.10 8.30
C ALA A 19 5.97 6.36 8.51
N ASN A 20 7.29 6.21 8.58
CA ASN A 20 8.23 7.33 8.67
C ASN A 20 8.21 8.21 7.41
N ALA A 21 8.16 7.60 6.21
CA ALA A 21 8.03 8.32 4.96
C ALA A 21 6.74 9.16 4.90
N LEU A 22 5.62 8.60 5.38
CA LEU A 22 4.35 9.30 5.46
C LEU A 22 4.39 10.48 6.45
N ALA A 23 4.98 10.28 7.63
CA ALA A 23 5.16 11.34 8.63
C ALA A 23 6.01 12.50 8.08
N ASN A 24 7.10 12.18 7.38
CA ASN A 24 7.95 13.17 6.71
C ASN A 24 7.19 13.92 5.61
N PHE A 25 6.37 13.23 4.82
CA PHE A 25 5.54 13.86 3.80
C PHE A 25 4.51 14.81 4.41
N LYS A 26 3.83 14.40 5.49
CA LYS A 26 2.91 15.26 6.24
C LYS A 26 3.62 16.53 6.73
N LYS A 27 4.78 16.38 7.37
CA LYS A 27 5.57 17.52 7.85
C LYS A 27 5.91 18.50 6.73
N ARG A 28 6.36 18.00 5.57
CA ARG A 28 6.66 18.84 4.40
C ARG A 28 5.43 19.61 3.90
N ASN A 29 4.27 18.97 3.88
CA ASN A 29 3.02 19.61 3.47
C ASN A 29 2.60 20.71 4.45
N ASP A 30 2.66 20.43 5.75
CA ASP A 30 2.29 21.40 6.80
C ASP A 30 3.25 22.60 6.80
N ASP A 31 4.56 22.37 6.65
CA ASP A 31 5.57 23.43 6.54
C ASP A 31 5.36 24.30 5.29
N ALA A 32 5.06 23.68 4.13
CA ALA A 32 4.76 24.40 2.90
C ALA A 32 3.50 25.26 3.04
N LYS A 33 2.41 24.71 3.60
CA LYS A 33 1.18 25.45 3.86
C LYS A 33 1.40 26.62 4.79
N ARG A 34 2.15 26.41 5.88
CA ARG A 34 2.47 27.49 6.83
C ARG A 34 3.25 28.61 6.17
N ARG A 35 4.25 28.27 5.33
CA ARG A 35 5.02 29.28 4.58
C ARG A 35 4.13 30.05 3.60
N VAL A 36 3.25 29.37 2.87
CA VAL A 36 2.30 30.02 1.96
C VAL A 36 1.39 30.97 2.72
N GLN A 37 0.85 30.56 3.87
CA GLN A 37 0.00 31.42 4.70
C GLN A 37 0.75 32.68 5.18
N ILE A 38 1.97 32.51 5.70
CA ILE A 38 2.78 33.64 6.17
C ILE A 38 3.08 34.61 5.02
N LEU A 39 3.38 34.10 3.82
CA LEU A 39 3.68 34.92 2.64
C LEU A 39 2.41 35.57 2.06
N SER A 40 1.25 34.94 2.15
CA SER A 40 -0.03 35.51 1.71
C SER A 40 -0.54 36.60 2.64
N ASP A 41 -0.21 36.51 3.94
CA ASP A 41 -0.60 37.50 4.94
C ASP A 41 0.25 38.78 4.88
N GLN A 42 1.39 38.77 4.17
CA GLN A 42 2.19 39.97 3.96
C GLN A 42 1.47 40.96 3.04
N PRO A 43 1.48 42.27 3.35
CA PRO A 43 0.86 43.27 2.48
C PRO A 43 1.59 43.34 1.13
N GLN A 44 0.88 43.01 0.06
CA GLN A 44 1.40 43.01 -1.32
C GLN A 44 1.02 44.28 -2.10
N SER A 45 0.28 45.20 -1.49
CA SER A 45 -0.15 46.46 -2.11
C SER A 45 0.82 47.59 -1.81
N VAL A 46 1.32 48.24 -2.86
CA VAL A 46 2.11 49.47 -2.75
C VAL A 46 1.19 50.66 -3.03
N ASP A 47 1.13 51.63 -2.11
CA ASP A 47 0.36 52.86 -2.31
C ASP A 47 1.18 53.90 -3.09
N PHE A 48 1.05 53.87 -4.40
CA PHE A 48 1.72 54.82 -5.30
C PHE A 48 1.18 56.26 -5.18
N ALA A 49 -0.01 56.50 -4.61
CA ALA A 49 -0.56 57.85 -4.47
C ALA A 49 0.18 58.63 -3.37
N GLN A 50 0.48 57.98 -2.24
CA GLN A 50 1.31 58.56 -1.19
C GLN A 50 2.70 58.96 -1.72
N TYR A 51 3.36 58.10 -2.50
CA TYR A 51 4.70 58.38 -3.04
C TYR A 51 4.71 59.53 -4.05
N ARG A 52 3.66 59.68 -4.86
CA ARG A 52 3.49 60.82 -5.77
C ARG A 52 3.40 62.15 -5.02
N SER A 53 2.87 62.16 -3.80
CA SER A 53 2.75 63.41 -3.02
C SER A 53 4.06 63.88 -2.38
N ILE A 54 5.02 62.97 -2.16
CA ILE A 54 6.26 63.24 -1.40
C ILE A 54 7.45 63.48 -2.33
N LEU A 55 7.55 62.72 -3.42
CA LEU A 55 8.72 62.75 -4.29
C LEU A 55 8.56 63.81 -5.39
N LYS A 56 9.63 64.57 -5.64
CA LYS A 56 9.64 65.58 -6.72
C LYS A 56 9.70 64.96 -8.12
N ASN A 57 10.27 63.76 -8.26
CA ASN A 57 10.44 63.10 -9.55
C ASN A 57 9.31 62.07 -9.77
N GLN A 58 8.31 62.47 -10.54
CA GLN A 58 7.11 61.67 -10.82
C GLN A 58 7.35 60.58 -11.87
N ASP A 59 8.31 60.77 -12.77
CA ASP A 59 8.59 59.84 -13.87
C ASP A 59 9.07 58.49 -13.33
N VAL A 60 9.89 58.51 -12.27
CA VAL A 60 10.38 57.30 -11.60
C VAL A 60 9.23 56.50 -10.98
N ILE A 61 8.21 57.16 -10.45
CA ILE A 61 7.05 56.50 -9.82
C ILE A 61 6.18 55.84 -10.90
N ALA A 62 5.96 56.53 -12.00
CA ALA A 62 5.21 56.00 -13.14
C ALA A 62 5.89 54.75 -13.74
N ASP A 63 7.21 54.77 -13.87
CA ASP A 63 7.98 53.63 -14.37
C ASP A 63 7.92 52.41 -13.43
N ILE A 64 8.05 52.63 -12.12
CA ILE A 64 7.96 51.53 -11.12
C ILE A 64 6.55 50.97 -11.07
N GLU A 65 5.51 51.81 -11.06
CA GLU A 65 4.12 51.34 -11.08
C GLU A 65 3.83 50.47 -12.32
N LYS A 66 4.34 50.89 -13.49
CA LYS A 66 4.23 50.11 -14.73
C LYS A 66 4.94 48.76 -14.62
N GLN A 67 6.12 48.71 -14.02
CA GLN A 67 6.88 47.46 -13.83
C GLN A 67 6.23 46.54 -12.81
N VAL A 68 5.70 47.06 -11.71
CA VAL A 68 4.99 46.28 -10.68
C VAL A 68 3.69 45.70 -11.22
N ASN A 69 2.90 46.50 -11.93
CA ASN A 69 1.64 46.03 -12.55
C ASN A 69 1.90 45.05 -13.71
N GLY A 70 3.04 45.19 -14.41
CA GLY A 70 3.46 44.27 -15.47
C GLY A 70 4.14 43.00 -14.95
N PHE A 71 4.50 42.93 -13.68
CA PHE A 71 5.20 41.78 -13.11
C PHE A 71 4.23 40.63 -12.88
N GLN A 72 4.37 39.56 -13.66
CA GLN A 72 3.74 38.28 -13.36
C GLN A 72 4.79 37.29 -12.85
N PRO A 73 4.62 36.72 -11.64
CA PRO A 73 5.51 35.69 -11.15
C PRO A 73 5.47 34.49 -12.10
N LYS A 74 6.66 33.98 -12.47
CA LYS A 74 6.77 32.74 -13.27
C LYS A 74 6.09 31.60 -12.50
N LYS A 75 4.97 31.11 -13.02
CA LYS A 75 4.30 29.93 -12.50
C LYS A 75 5.18 28.71 -12.79
N TYR A 76 5.40 27.88 -11.79
CA TYR A 76 6.11 26.61 -11.97
C TYR A 76 5.19 25.66 -12.75
N ASP A 77 5.66 25.10 -13.87
CA ASP A 77 4.89 24.10 -14.61
C ASP A 77 5.00 22.75 -13.90
N VAL A 78 3.91 22.34 -13.25
CA VAL A 78 3.78 21.06 -12.56
C VAL A 78 3.15 19.97 -13.42
N SER A 79 2.84 20.25 -14.69
CA SER A 79 2.08 19.34 -15.55
C SER A 79 2.78 18.01 -15.79
N ARG A 80 4.12 18.00 -15.86
CA ARG A 80 4.90 16.76 -16.00
C ARG A 80 4.82 15.89 -14.75
N GLN A 81 4.87 16.50 -13.56
CA GLN A 81 4.76 15.80 -12.29
C GLN A 81 3.35 15.27 -12.09
N ILE A 82 2.31 16.03 -12.46
CA ILE A 82 0.92 15.58 -12.39
C ILE A 82 0.73 14.33 -13.26
N LYS A 83 1.20 14.33 -14.50
CA LYS A 83 1.13 13.14 -15.39
C LYS A 83 1.84 11.91 -14.81
N ALA A 84 2.98 12.10 -14.14
CA ALA A 84 3.69 11.00 -13.48
C ALA A 84 2.90 10.46 -12.27
N ILE A 85 2.23 11.34 -11.51
CA ILE A 85 1.36 10.94 -10.39
C ILE A 85 0.15 10.17 -10.91
N GLU A 86 -0.49 10.63 -11.98
CA GLU A 86 -1.63 9.94 -12.60
C GLU A 86 -1.24 8.52 -13.08
N ALA A 87 -0.07 8.38 -13.70
CA ALA A 87 0.43 7.07 -14.11
C ALA A 87 0.70 6.14 -12.90
N PHE A 88 1.25 6.70 -11.81
CA PHE A 88 1.48 5.95 -10.57
C PHE A 88 0.16 5.54 -9.90
N GLU A 89 -0.84 6.43 -9.90
CA GLU A 89 -2.18 6.16 -9.39
C GLU A 89 -2.86 5.04 -10.19
N ALA A 90 -2.83 5.10 -11.52
CA ALA A 90 -3.40 4.06 -12.38
C ALA A 90 -2.79 2.68 -12.10
N GLN A 91 -1.45 2.62 -11.96
CA GLN A 91 -0.77 1.38 -11.63
C GLN A 91 -1.11 0.88 -10.21
N ALA A 92 -1.20 1.79 -9.24
CA ALA A 92 -1.54 1.44 -7.87
C ALA A 92 -2.98 0.91 -7.75
N VAL A 93 -3.93 1.53 -8.46
CA VAL A 93 -5.33 1.07 -8.53
C VAL A 93 -5.40 -0.31 -9.17
N LYS A 94 -4.71 -0.52 -10.29
CA LYS A 94 -4.66 -1.83 -10.94
C LYS A 94 -4.11 -2.91 -10.02
N SER A 95 -2.98 -2.66 -9.36
CA SER A 95 -2.40 -3.60 -8.39
C SER A 95 -3.37 -3.89 -7.23
N ALA A 96 -4.07 -2.87 -6.72
CA ALA A 96 -5.02 -3.04 -5.64
C ALA A 96 -6.24 -3.89 -6.08
N GLU A 97 -6.75 -3.69 -7.28
CA GLU A 97 -7.83 -4.50 -7.86
C GLU A 97 -7.42 -5.96 -8.07
N GLU A 98 -6.19 -6.19 -8.57
CA GLU A 98 -5.63 -7.54 -8.72
C GLU A 98 -5.48 -8.25 -7.37
N THR A 99 -4.96 -7.57 -6.35
CA THR A 99 -4.86 -8.12 -4.99
C THR A 99 -6.24 -8.42 -4.42
N LYS A 100 -7.20 -7.51 -4.58
CA LYS A 100 -8.57 -7.73 -4.12
C LYS A 100 -9.18 -8.99 -4.74
N SER A 101 -9.05 -9.14 -6.06
CA SER A 101 -9.56 -10.32 -6.78
C SER A 101 -8.94 -11.62 -6.27
N LYS A 102 -7.62 -11.64 -6.03
CA LYS A 102 -6.92 -12.80 -5.47
C LYS A 102 -7.38 -13.14 -4.05
N VAL A 103 -7.49 -12.13 -3.19
CA VAL A 103 -7.96 -12.32 -1.80
C VAL A 103 -9.40 -12.82 -1.78
N ASP A 104 -10.27 -12.27 -2.63
CA ASP A 104 -11.67 -12.72 -2.74
C ASP A 104 -11.76 -14.19 -3.21
N ALA A 105 -10.84 -14.64 -4.08
CA ALA A 105 -10.76 -16.03 -4.51
C ALA A 105 -10.24 -16.94 -3.38
N GLU A 106 -9.17 -16.55 -2.69
CA GLU A 106 -8.60 -17.28 -1.55
C GLU A 106 -9.61 -17.41 -0.40
N LEU A 107 -10.38 -16.35 -0.10
CA LEU A 107 -11.41 -16.40 0.93
C LEU A 107 -12.52 -17.39 0.59
N LYS A 108 -12.92 -17.48 -0.69
CA LYS A 108 -13.90 -18.48 -1.14
C LYS A 108 -13.35 -19.91 -1.03
N ASP A 109 -12.09 -20.11 -1.38
CA ASP A 109 -11.44 -21.41 -1.29
C ASP A 109 -11.27 -21.85 0.17
N LEU A 110 -10.90 -20.92 1.06
CA LEU A 110 -10.85 -21.14 2.50
C LEU A 110 -12.23 -21.45 3.09
N ASP A 111 -13.29 -20.74 2.68
CA ASP A 111 -14.67 -21.02 3.12
C ASP A 111 -15.14 -22.40 2.64
N ALA A 112 -14.82 -22.79 1.41
CA ALA A 112 -15.09 -24.13 0.90
C ALA A 112 -14.32 -25.19 1.68
N THR A 113 -13.04 -24.94 1.97
CA THR A 113 -12.20 -25.83 2.78
C THR A 113 -12.75 -25.98 4.19
N LEU A 114 -13.22 -24.88 4.80
CA LEU A 114 -13.80 -24.89 6.13
C LEU A 114 -15.10 -25.71 6.15
N LYS A 115 -15.99 -25.53 5.16
CA LYS A 115 -17.19 -26.38 5.01
C LYS A 115 -16.86 -27.85 4.80
N ASN A 116 -15.83 -28.15 4.02
CA ASN A 116 -15.36 -29.52 3.83
C ASN A 116 -14.86 -30.12 5.15
N ILE A 117 -14.18 -29.35 6.00
CA ILE A 117 -13.74 -29.80 7.34
C ILE A 117 -14.94 -30.01 8.27
N GLU A 118 -15.92 -29.11 8.27
CA GLU A 118 -17.11 -29.21 9.13
C GLU A 118 -18.03 -30.38 8.76
N THR A 119 -18.12 -30.71 7.47
CA THR A 119 -18.97 -31.79 6.95
C THR A 119 -18.20 -33.09 6.73
N ALA A 120 -16.89 -33.10 6.99
CA ALA A 120 -16.07 -34.29 6.85
C ALA A 120 -16.56 -35.39 7.80
N ARG A 121 -16.56 -36.62 7.29
CA ARG A 121 -16.79 -37.82 8.11
C ARG A 121 -15.70 -37.95 9.18
N PRO A 122 -16.02 -38.53 10.35
CA PRO A 122 -15.02 -38.84 11.36
C PRO A 122 -13.88 -39.69 10.81
N PHE A 123 -12.66 -39.45 11.29
CA PHE A 123 -11.47 -40.22 10.87
C PHE A 123 -11.56 -41.70 11.21
N GLU A 124 -12.36 -42.09 12.19
CA GLU A 124 -12.55 -43.49 12.61
C GLU A 124 -13.30 -44.32 11.55
N ASP A 125 -14.15 -43.67 10.75
CA ASP A 125 -14.93 -44.33 9.72
C ASP A 125 -14.20 -44.37 8.36
N LEU A 126 -12.99 -43.83 8.27
CA LEU A 126 -12.26 -43.66 7.01
C LEU A 126 -11.55 -44.96 6.59
N THR A 127 -11.76 -45.41 5.36
CA THR A 127 -11.07 -46.61 4.84
C THR A 127 -9.80 -46.25 4.08
N VAL A 128 -8.81 -47.15 4.08
CA VAL A 128 -7.52 -46.92 3.40
C VAL A 128 -7.72 -46.74 1.88
N ASP A 129 -8.64 -47.48 1.28
CA ASP A 129 -8.94 -47.39 -0.15
C ASP A 129 -9.51 -46.01 -0.53
N GLU A 130 -10.36 -45.42 0.33
CA GLU A 130 -10.87 -44.05 0.14
C GLU A 130 -9.75 -43.00 0.25
N VAL A 131 -8.79 -43.21 1.16
CA VAL A 131 -7.64 -42.31 1.30
C VAL A 131 -6.74 -42.37 0.08
N VAL A 132 -6.46 -43.57 -0.44
CA VAL A 132 -5.64 -43.75 -1.65
C VAL A 132 -6.38 -43.19 -2.88
N ALA A 133 -7.69 -43.37 -2.98
CA ALA A 133 -8.50 -42.79 -4.05
C ALA A 133 -8.49 -41.24 -4.02
N ALA A 134 -8.50 -40.63 -2.83
CA ALA A 134 -8.42 -39.18 -2.67
C ALA A 134 -7.00 -38.62 -2.88
N ARG A 135 -5.97 -39.41 -2.55
CA ARG A 135 -4.55 -39.02 -2.58
C ARG A 135 -3.70 -40.13 -3.20
N PRO A 136 -3.69 -40.24 -4.55
CA PRO A 136 -2.94 -41.30 -5.25
C PRO A 136 -1.41 -41.19 -5.07
N ASP A 137 -0.91 -40.02 -4.66
CA ASP A 137 0.50 -39.80 -4.29
C ASP A 137 0.97 -40.71 -3.14
N ILE A 138 0.05 -41.21 -2.32
CA ILE A 138 0.33 -42.17 -1.25
C ILE A 138 0.78 -43.51 -1.83
N ASP A 139 0.05 -44.05 -2.82
CA ASP A 139 0.37 -45.35 -3.43
C ASP A 139 1.67 -45.28 -4.24
N GLU A 140 1.90 -44.17 -4.95
CA GLU A 140 3.17 -43.91 -5.63
C GLU A 140 4.34 -43.92 -4.63
N ARG A 141 4.17 -43.27 -3.47
CA ARG A 141 5.21 -43.24 -2.43
C ARG A 141 5.44 -44.60 -1.80
N VAL A 142 4.39 -45.36 -1.53
CA VAL A 142 4.49 -46.73 -1.00
C VAL A 142 5.22 -47.63 -2.00
N SER A 143 4.85 -47.58 -3.28
CA SER A 143 5.51 -48.32 -4.35
C SER A 143 7.00 -47.96 -4.48
N GLN A 144 7.35 -46.68 -4.35
CA GLN A 144 8.75 -46.22 -4.31
C GLN A 144 9.53 -46.74 -3.09
N LEU A 145 8.90 -46.84 -1.93
CA LEU A 145 9.53 -47.37 -0.72
C LEU A 145 9.77 -48.89 -0.84
N VAL A 146 8.76 -49.62 -1.33
CA VAL A 146 8.84 -51.08 -1.56
C VAL A 146 9.91 -51.41 -2.60
N SER A 147 9.92 -50.72 -3.75
CA SER A 147 10.94 -50.92 -4.79
C SER A 147 12.37 -50.61 -4.33
N LYS A 148 12.53 -49.70 -3.36
CA LYS A 148 13.83 -49.38 -2.73
C LYS A 148 14.15 -50.26 -1.51
N GLY A 149 13.32 -51.24 -1.19
CA GLY A 149 13.49 -52.13 -0.03
C GLY A 149 13.39 -51.41 1.32
N ARG A 150 12.78 -50.22 1.37
CA ARG A 150 12.59 -49.44 2.60
C ARG A 150 11.25 -49.81 3.24
N TRP A 151 11.30 -50.76 4.16
CA TRP A 151 10.13 -51.22 4.91
C TRP A 151 9.82 -50.39 6.15
N GLN A 152 10.75 -49.52 6.56
CA GLN A 152 10.54 -48.59 7.67
C GLN A 152 10.08 -47.22 7.15
N VAL A 153 9.03 -46.68 7.77
CA VAL A 153 8.53 -45.33 7.49
C VAL A 153 9.33 -44.32 8.32
N PRO A 154 10.09 -43.40 7.69
CA PRO A 154 10.88 -42.40 8.42
C PRO A 154 10.00 -41.52 9.31
N GLY A 155 10.40 -41.32 10.57
CA GLY A 155 9.71 -40.45 11.54
C GLY A 155 8.44 -41.04 12.16
N TYR A 156 7.98 -42.23 11.73
CA TYR A 156 6.77 -42.86 12.29
C TYR A 156 6.96 -43.24 13.76
N LYS A 157 8.08 -43.90 14.09
CA LYS A 157 8.39 -44.36 15.45
C LYS A 157 8.52 -43.24 16.48
N GLU A 158 8.95 -42.04 16.07
CA GLU A 158 9.08 -40.87 16.95
C GLU A 158 7.73 -40.28 17.36
N ARG A 159 6.72 -40.39 16.49
CA ARG A 159 5.38 -39.82 16.70
C ARG A 159 4.38 -40.83 17.26
N PHE A 160 4.45 -42.08 16.81
CA PHE A 160 3.44 -43.10 17.09
C PHE A 160 3.97 -44.30 17.91
N GLY A 161 5.28 -44.33 18.19
CA GLY A 161 5.91 -45.43 18.92
C GLY A 161 6.05 -46.70 18.07
N ASP A 162 6.49 -47.76 18.75
CA ASP A 162 6.57 -49.11 18.20
C ASP A 162 5.75 -50.03 19.10
N LEU A 163 4.82 -50.78 18.51
CA LEU A 163 3.94 -51.71 19.24
C LEU A 163 4.53 -53.14 19.24
N SER A 164 5.79 -53.29 18.82
CA SER A 164 6.50 -54.56 18.90
C SER A 164 6.64 -55.00 20.36
N VAL A 165 6.31 -56.27 20.63
CA VAL A 165 6.39 -56.88 21.98
C VAL A 165 7.83 -57.29 22.36
N LEU A 166 8.77 -57.12 21.43
CA LEU A 166 10.21 -57.35 21.56
C LEU A 166 10.95 -56.01 21.49
#